data_AF-J0J3G0-F1
#
_entry.id   AF-J0J3G0-F1
#
_cell.length_a   1.000
_cell.length_b   1.000
_cell.length_c   1.000
_cell.angle_alpha   90.00
_cell.angle_beta   90.00
_cell.angle_gamma   90.00
#
_symmetry.space_group_name_H-M   'P 1'
#
loop_
_entity.id
_entity.type
_entity.pdbx_description
1 polymer ?
#
loop_
_entity_poly.entity_id
_entity_poly.type
_entity_poly.pdbx_seq_one_letter_code
_entity_poly.pdbx_strand_id
1 'polypeptide(L)'
;MFGKSPNDTQENPKDAQKKEEALKKLQEENTALNRDKNDLAREKDKLADQNKTLTTEKNELTNKITGLSTDKAELQKQVQALEQSQQVLENEKADLTNENTKLKNEKTDLADKNKALTTEKTELNNKITGLATEKDNLTKDKENLTKDLSTAKTQAEQTSQKLKELEQRHAPYQKLEKLYKVFLEVKDRLNFNFVATTHSTMDLIASVLSDSKYYLESLYNKASQELSDKRSDKGEKLAELFDLLFEYIKDSKFERLKEPSAYDHTCKKLYPEQNTSGKMQRVVLRGYTYDKKIACYTIVDMGS
;
A
#
# COMPACT_ATOMS: atom_id res chain seq x y z
N MET A 1 -48.93 -95.09 -160.36
CA MET A 1 -50.21 -94.58 -160.90
C MET A 1 -50.36 -93.12 -160.52
N PHE A 2 -50.85 -92.34 -161.48
CA PHE A 2 -51.15 -90.92 -161.42
C PHE A 2 -52.03 -90.52 -160.23
N GLY A 3 -51.82 -89.30 -159.72
CA GLY A 3 -52.76 -88.67 -158.79
C GLY A 3 -52.27 -87.33 -158.23
N LYS A 4 -51.94 -86.36 -159.09
CA LYS A 4 -51.91 -84.94 -158.69
C LYS A 4 -53.33 -84.53 -158.29
N SER A 5 -53.48 -83.85 -157.17
CA SER A 5 -54.52 -82.84 -157.00
C SER A 5 -53.92 -81.66 -156.24
N PRO A 6 -53.80 -80.49 -156.88
CA PRO A 6 -53.40 -79.26 -156.24
C PRO A 6 -54.65 -78.67 -155.58
N ASN A 7 -54.54 -78.16 -154.36
CA ASN A 7 -55.47 -77.12 -153.96
C ASN A 7 -54.82 -76.17 -152.98
N ASP A 8 -54.48 -75.01 -153.55
CA ASP A 8 -54.31 -73.73 -152.89
C ASP A 8 -55.26 -73.60 -151.69
N THR A 9 -54.69 -73.48 -150.50
CA THR A 9 -55.34 -72.67 -149.47
C THR A 9 -54.98 -71.22 -149.79
N GLN A 10 -55.72 -70.63 -150.73
CA GLN A 10 -55.77 -69.18 -150.88
C GLN A 10 -56.28 -68.62 -149.54
N GLU A 11 -55.41 -67.92 -148.80
CA GLU A 11 -55.88 -67.04 -147.72
C GLU A 11 -56.88 -66.05 -148.33
N ASN A 12 -58.12 -66.09 -147.83
CA ASN A 12 -59.16 -65.12 -148.17
C ASN A 12 -58.64 -63.70 -147.83
N PRO A 13 -58.59 -62.75 -148.78
CA PRO A 13 -57.97 -61.44 -148.54
C PRO A 13 -58.59 -60.66 -147.36
N LYS A 14 -59.86 -60.92 -147.00
CA LYS A 14 -60.51 -60.33 -145.82
C LYS A 14 -59.94 -60.81 -144.47
N ASP A 15 -59.44 -62.04 -144.37
CA ASP A 15 -58.87 -62.57 -143.12
C ASP A 15 -57.39 -62.19 -142.96
N ALA A 16 -56.64 -62.09 -144.06
CA ALA A 16 -55.30 -61.51 -144.07
C ALA A 16 -55.31 -60.02 -143.65
N GLN A 17 -56.27 -59.24 -144.15
CA GLN A 17 -56.44 -57.82 -143.82
C GLN A 17 -56.80 -57.60 -142.34
N LYS A 18 -57.67 -58.44 -141.75
CA LYS A 18 -57.99 -58.40 -140.31
C LYS A 18 -56.80 -58.78 -139.42
N LYS A 19 -55.99 -59.77 -139.83
CA LYS A 19 -54.76 -60.14 -139.11
C LYS A 19 -53.73 -59.00 -139.16
N GLU A 20 -53.61 -58.32 -140.30
CA GLU A 20 -52.70 -57.19 -140.46
C GLU A 20 -53.10 -55.96 -139.63
N GLU A 21 -54.40 -55.65 -139.55
CA GLU A 21 -54.93 -54.63 -138.64
C GLU A 21 -54.69 -54.99 -137.17
N ALA A 22 -54.91 -56.24 -136.78
CA ALA A 22 -54.64 -56.72 -135.41
C ALA A 22 -53.15 -56.67 -135.06
N LEU A 23 -52.27 -57.01 -136.00
CA LEU A 23 -50.81 -56.91 -135.86
C LEU A 23 -50.38 -55.45 -135.68
N LYS A 24 -50.92 -54.54 -136.48
CA LYS A 24 -50.64 -53.10 -136.38
C LYS A 24 -51.09 -52.53 -135.04
N LYS A 25 -52.27 -52.93 -134.55
CA LYS A 25 -52.80 -52.52 -133.24
C LYS A 25 -51.96 -53.05 -132.07
N LEU A 26 -51.54 -54.33 -132.14
CA LEU A 26 -50.60 -54.92 -131.18
C LEU A 26 -49.24 -54.21 -131.20
N GLN A 27 -48.78 -53.77 -132.37
CA GLN A 27 -47.52 -53.06 -132.52
C GLN A 27 -47.59 -51.66 -131.91
N GLU A 28 -48.70 -50.94 -132.12
CA GLU A 28 -49.00 -49.65 -131.47
C GLU A 28 -49.07 -49.80 -129.93
N GLU A 29 -49.79 -50.81 -129.44
CA GLU A 29 -49.92 -51.09 -128.01
C GLU A 29 -48.56 -51.46 -127.37
N ASN A 30 -47.72 -52.23 -128.08
CA ASN A 30 -46.37 -52.56 -127.64
C ASN A 30 -45.45 -51.32 -127.62
N THR A 31 -45.60 -50.40 -128.57
CA THR A 31 -44.86 -49.12 -128.52
C THR A 31 -45.33 -48.22 -127.37
N ALA A 32 -46.63 -48.22 -127.05
CA ALA A 32 -47.18 -47.49 -125.91
C ALA A 32 -46.68 -48.08 -124.58
N LEU A 33 -46.78 -49.40 -124.39
CA LEU A 33 -46.26 -50.12 -123.23
C LEU A 33 -44.76 -49.87 -123.00
N ASN A 34 -43.96 -49.85 -124.08
CA ASN A 34 -42.53 -49.54 -123.97
C ASN A 34 -42.29 -48.09 -123.54
N ARG A 35 -43.15 -47.15 -123.95
CA ARG A 35 -43.08 -45.75 -123.52
C ARG A 35 -43.38 -45.63 -122.02
N ASP A 36 -44.47 -46.22 -121.57
CA ASP A 36 -44.87 -46.23 -120.15
C ASP A 36 -43.80 -46.91 -119.28
N LYS A 37 -43.21 -48.01 -119.74
CA LYS A 37 -42.11 -48.69 -119.06
C LYS A 37 -40.89 -47.78 -118.91
N ASN A 38 -40.55 -47.01 -119.93
CA ASN A 38 -39.45 -46.05 -119.87
C ASN A 38 -39.75 -44.87 -118.95
N ASP A 39 -40.99 -44.38 -118.92
CA ASP A 39 -41.40 -43.29 -118.03
C ASP A 39 -41.43 -43.73 -116.56
N LEU A 40 -41.94 -44.94 -116.27
CA LEU A 40 -41.85 -45.58 -114.95
C LEU A 40 -40.41 -45.77 -114.49
N ALA A 41 -39.49 -46.14 -115.41
CA ALA A 41 -38.07 -46.26 -115.09
C ALA A 41 -37.47 -44.91 -114.66
N ARG A 42 -37.78 -43.83 -115.38
CA ARG A 42 -37.34 -42.46 -115.02
C ARG A 42 -37.92 -42.01 -113.69
N GLU A 43 -39.19 -42.30 -113.42
CA GLU A 43 -39.84 -41.94 -112.16
C GLU A 43 -39.21 -42.71 -110.98
N LYS A 44 -38.91 -44.00 -111.18
CA LYS A 44 -38.19 -44.81 -110.20
C LYS A 44 -36.80 -44.24 -109.90
N ASP A 45 -36.05 -43.83 -110.91
CA ASP A 45 -34.72 -43.21 -110.72
C ASP A 45 -34.83 -41.88 -109.95
N LYS A 46 -35.81 -41.03 -110.30
CA LYS A 46 -36.08 -39.78 -109.58
C LYS A 46 -36.44 -40.00 -108.11
N LEU A 47 -37.28 -40.99 -107.82
CA LEU A 47 -37.63 -41.37 -106.44
C LEU A 47 -36.42 -41.92 -105.69
N ALA A 48 -35.53 -42.67 -106.36
CA ALA A 48 -34.30 -43.16 -105.76
C ALA A 48 -33.37 -42.01 -105.35
N ASP A 49 -33.22 -40.99 -106.21
CA ASP A 49 -32.44 -39.79 -105.91
C ASP A 49 -33.05 -38.99 -104.75
N GLN A 50 -34.37 -38.80 -104.73
CA GLN A 50 -35.06 -38.13 -103.62
C GLN A 50 -34.87 -38.89 -102.29
N ASN A 51 -34.97 -40.22 -102.30
CA ASN A 51 -34.72 -41.04 -101.12
C ASN A 51 -33.28 -40.92 -100.62
N LYS A 52 -32.30 -40.83 -101.54
CA LYS A 52 -30.90 -40.62 -101.18
C LYS A 52 -30.69 -39.26 -100.51
N THR A 53 -31.29 -38.19 -101.05
CA THR A 53 -31.25 -36.85 -100.46
C THR A 53 -31.88 -36.82 -99.06
N LEU A 54 -33.10 -37.38 -98.90
CA LEU A 54 -33.77 -37.46 -97.61
C LEU A 54 -32.99 -38.28 -96.58
N THR A 55 -32.30 -39.34 -97.01
CA THR A 55 -31.43 -40.15 -96.15
C THR A 55 -30.25 -39.33 -95.63
N THR A 56 -29.62 -38.54 -96.49
CA THR A 56 -28.52 -37.63 -96.09
C THR A 56 -29.02 -36.58 -95.11
N GLU A 57 -30.11 -35.88 -95.40
CA GLU A 57 -30.70 -34.88 -94.50
C GLU A 57 -31.08 -35.47 -93.14
N LYS A 58 -31.67 -36.67 -93.13
CA LYS A 58 -31.99 -37.39 -91.89
C LYS A 58 -30.74 -37.66 -91.04
N ASN A 59 -29.65 -38.07 -91.67
CA ASN A 59 -28.38 -38.32 -90.97
C ASN A 59 -27.79 -37.02 -90.41
N GLU A 60 -27.84 -35.91 -91.17
CA GLU A 60 -27.40 -34.59 -90.69
C GLU A 60 -28.23 -34.08 -89.51
N LEU A 61 -29.55 -34.22 -89.57
CA LEU A 61 -30.44 -33.85 -88.46
C LEU A 61 -30.17 -34.73 -87.22
N THR A 62 -29.94 -36.02 -87.42
CA THR A 62 -29.58 -36.94 -86.32
C THR A 62 -28.29 -36.49 -85.64
N ASN A 63 -27.26 -36.13 -86.42
CA ASN A 63 -26.00 -35.61 -85.88
C ASN A 63 -26.16 -34.27 -85.15
N LYS A 64 -27.03 -33.37 -85.65
CA LYS A 64 -27.34 -32.11 -84.94
C LYS A 64 -28.05 -32.38 -83.61
N ILE A 65 -29.00 -33.33 -83.58
CA ILE A 65 -29.72 -33.70 -82.35
C ILE A 65 -28.76 -34.29 -81.32
N THR A 66 -27.83 -35.16 -81.72
CA THR A 66 -26.84 -35.72 -80.79
C THR A 66 -25.91 -34.64 -80.24
N GLY A 67 -25.44 -33.70 -81.07
CA GLY A 67 -24.63 -32.55 -80.64
C GLY A 67 -25.37 -31.63 -79.66
N LEU A 68 -26.61 -31.27 -79.96
CA LEU A 68 -27.43 -30.46 -79.03
C LEU A 68 -27.70 -31.19 -77.70
N SER A 69 -27.81 -32.53 -77.74
CA SER A 69 -27.97 -33.33 -76.54
C SER A 69 -26.71 -33.35 -75.67
N THR A 70 -25.52 -33.36 -76.28
CA THR A 70 -24.25 -33.28 -75.53
C THR A 70 -24.08 -31.91 -74.91
N ASP A 71 -24.34 -30.83 -75.67
CA ASP A 71 -24.23 -29.45 -75.18
C ASP A 71 -25.19 -29.20 -74.01
N LYS A 72 -26.42 -29.72 -74.11
CA LYS A 72 -27.41 -29.65 -73.03
C LYS A 72 -26.90 -30.31 -71.75
N ALA A 73 -26.29 -31.50 -71.85
CA ALA A 73 -25.76 -32.22 -70.69
C ALA A 73 -24.58 -31.47 -70.05
N GLU A 74 -23.73 -30.83 -70.86
CA GLU A 74 -22.61 -30.03 -70.37
C GLU A 74 -23.09 -28.75 -69.68
N LEU A 75 -24.06 -28.04 -70.27
CA LEU A 75 -24.67 -26.87 -69.64
C LEU A 75 -25.34 -27.22 -68.31
N GLN A 76 -26.02 -28.37 -68.20
CA GLN A 76 -26.59 -28.83 -66.93
C GLN A 76 -25.53 -29.05 -65.84
N LYS A 77 -24.37 -29.61 -66.19
CA LYS A 77 -23.25 -29.77 -65.24
C LYS A 77 -22.69 -28.41 -64.80
N GLN A 78 -22.54 -27.47 -65.72
CA GLN A 78 -22.06 -26.12 -65.40
C GLN A 78 -23.02 -25.39 -64.46
N VAL A 79 -24.33 -25.50 -64.69
CA VAL A 79 -25.36 -24.92 -63.80
C VAL A 79 -25.24 -25.50 -62.38
N GLN A 80 -25.14 -26.83 -62.24
CA GLN A 80 -24.98 -27.47 -60.93
C GLN A 80 -23.70 -27.03 -60.20
N ALA A 81 -22.58 -26.88 -60.94
CA ALA A 81 -21.33 -26.40 -60.36
C ALA A 81 -21.44 -24.94 -59.88
N LEU A 82 -22.14 -24.09 -60.64
CA LEU A 82 -22.39 -22.69 -60.25
C LEU A 82 -23.30 -22.59 -59.02
N GLU A 83 -24.36 -23.40 -58.94
CA GLU A 83 -25.23 -23.46 -57.76
C GLU A 83 -24.45 -23.86 -56.50
N GLN A 84 -23.58 -24.87 -56.60
CA GLN A 84 -22.72 -25.27 -55.48
C GLN A 84 -21.73 -24.16 -55.07
N SER A 85 -21.10 -23.50 -56.04
CA SER A 85 -20.20 -22.36 -55.79
C SER A 85 -20.93 -21.21 -55.10
N GLN A 86 -22.15 -20.90 -55.53
CA GLN A 86 -22.97 -19.86 -54.92
C GLN A 86 -23.31 -20.19 -53.46
N GLN A 87 -23.66 -21.44 -53.17
CA GLN A 87 -23.93 -21.87 -51.78
C GLN A 87 -22.70 -21.73 -50.88
N VAL A 88 -21.50 -22.08 -51.39
CA VAL A 88 -20.24 -21.92 -50.64
C VAL A 88 -19.97 -20.45 -50.34
N LEU A 89 -20.14 -19.55 -51.32
CA LEU A 89 -19.94 -18.12 -51.14
C LEU A 89 -20.94 -17.50 -50.16
N GLU A 90 -22.20 -17.96 -50.15
CA GLU A 90 -23.19 -17.52 -49.16
C GLU A 90 -22.81 -17.92 -47.74
N ASN A 91 -22.30 -19.13 -47.55
CA ASN A 91 -21.84 -19.61 -46.25
C ASN A 91 -20.61 -18.82 -45.77
N GLU A 92 -19.61 -18.62 -46.64
CA GLU A 92 -18.41 -17.84 -46.30
C GLU A 92 -18.76 -16.39 -45.95
N LYS A 93 -19.72 -15.80 -46.66
CA LYS A 93 -20.24 -14.47 -46.33
C LYS A 93 -20.90 -14.41 -44.95
N ALA A 94 -21.65 -15.44 -44.57
CA ALA A 94 -22.26 -15.54 -43.25
C ALA A 94 -21.19 -15.64 -42.14
N ASP A 95 -20.18 -16.48 -42.35
CA ASP A 95 -19.07 -16.65 -41.41
C ASP A 95 -18.26 -15.36 -41.23
N LEU A 96 -17.93 -14.67 -42.32
CA LEU A 96 -17.26 -13.36 -42.27
C LEU A 96 -18.10 -12.29 -41.56
N THR A 97 -19.43 -12.34 -41.70
CA THR A 97 -20.33 -11.42 -41.01
C THR A 97 -20.34 -11.68 -39.50
N ASN A 98 -20.32 -12.95 -39.10
CA ASN A 98 -20.26 -13.35 -37.70
C ASN A 98 -18.92 -12.94 -37.07
N GLU A 99 -17.80 -13.20 -37.73
CA GLU A 99 -16.47 -12.83 -37.23
C GLU A 99 -16.31 -11.31 -37.11
N ASN A 100 -16.81 -10.54 -38.09
CA ASN A 100 -16.83 -9.08 -38.01
C ASN A 100 -17.64 -8.57 -36.81
N THR A 101 -18.76 -9.23 -36.50
CA THR A 101 -19.59 -8.87 -35.34
C THR A 101 -18.83 -9.14 -34.04
N LYS A 102 -18.15 -10.29 -33.93
CA LYS A 102 -17.32 -10.65 -32.78
C LYS A 102 -16.18 -9.65 -32.58
N LEU A 103 -15.42 -9.33 -33.64
CA LEU A 103 -14.34 -8.35 -33.59
C LEU A 103 -14.81 -6.96 -33.19
N LYS A 104 -16.01 -6.54 -33.63
CA LYS A 104 -16.61 -5.26 -33.24
C LYS A 104 -16.94 -5.21 -31.74
N ASN A 105 -17.42 -6.31 -31.17
CA ASN A 105 -17.70 -6.41 -29.74
C ASN A 105 -16.39 -6.38 -28.94
N GLU A 106 -15.39 -7.18 -29.30
CA GLU A 106 -14.08 -7.18 -28.65
C GLU A 106 -13.41 -5.79 -28.69
N LYS A 107 -13.53 -5.08 -29.81
CA LYS A 107 -13.04 -3.70 -29.94
C LYS A 107 -13.74 -2.74 -28.97
N THR A 108 -15.03 -2.92 -28.74
CA THR A 108 -15.82 -2.09 -27.80
C THR A 108 -15.39 -2.38 -26.37
N ASP A 109 -15.27 -3.65 -25.99
CA ASP A 109 -14.81 -4.07 -24.67
C ASP A 109 -13.39 -3.55 -24.35
N LEU A 110 -12.48 -3.63 -25.32
CA LEU A 110 -11.13 -3.07 -25.19
C LEU A 110 -11.14 -1.55 -25.05
N ALA A 111 -12.00 -0.84 -25.79
CA ALA A 111 -12.14 0.60 -25.67
C ALA A 111 -12.62 1.01 -24.27
N ASP A 112 -13.56 0.27 -23.69
CA ASP A 112 -14.07 0.56 -22.34
C ASP A 112 -13.07 0.21 -21.24
N LYS A 113 -12.35 -0.91 -21.37
CA LYS A 113 -11.20 -1.23 -20.49
C LYS A 113 -10.14 -0.13 -20.51
N ASN A 114 -9.82 0.41 -21.68
CA ASN A 114 -8.85 1.50 -21.81
C ASN A 114 -9.33 2.79 -21.13
N LYS A 115 -10.62 3.13 -21.24
CA LYS A 115 -11.19 4.28 -20.49
C LYS A 115 -11.06 4.06 -18.98
N ALA A 116 -11.43 2.89 -18.48
CA ALA A 116 -11.36 2.56 -17.06
C ALA A 116 -9.92 2.68 -16.52
N LEU A 117 -8.94 2.10 -17.23
CA LEU A 117 -7.52 2.22 -16.89
C LEU A 117 -7.02 3.67 -16.92
N THR A 118 -7.52 4.49 -17.85
CA THR A 118 -7.17 5.91 -17.92
C THR A 118 -7.70 6.69 -16.71
N THR A 119 -8.92 6.38 -16.26
CA THR A 119 -9.50 6.95 -15.04
C THR A 119 -8.71 6.53 -13.80
N GLU A 120 -8.42 5.23 -13.64
CA GLU A 120 -7.65 4.73 -12.50
C GLU A 120 -6.25 5.35 -12.44
N LYS A 121 -5.57 5.49 -13.60
CA LYS A 121 -4.27 6.16 -13.68
C LYS A 121 -4.34 7.62 -13.21
N THR A 122 -5.42 8.34 -13.56
CA THR A 122 -5.64 9.71 -13.11
C THR A 122 -5.85 9.78 -11.60
N GLU A 123 -6.65 8.88 -11.02
CA GLU A 123 -6.86 8.81 -9.58
C GLU A 123 -5.58 8.49 -8.80
N LEU A 124 -4.79 7.53 -9.29
CA LEU A 124 -3.50 7.18 -8.67
C LEU A 124 -2.52 8.35 -8.72
N ASN A 125 -2.45 9.07 -9.84
CA ASN A 125 -1.63 10.29 -9.93
C ASN A 125 -2.07 11.34 -8.92
N ASN A 126 -3.38 11.57 -8.76
CA ASN A 126 -3.90 12.51 -7.76
C ASN A 126 -3.52 12.08 -6.34
N LYS A 127 -3.64 10.79 -5.99
CA LYS A 127 -3.19 10.26 -4.69
C LYS A 127 -1.69 10.48 -4.47
N ILE A 128 -0.85 10.25 -5.48
CA ILE A 128 0.59 10.49 -5.40
C ILE A 128 0.88 11.97 -5.10
N THR A 129 0.21 12.89 -5.79
CA THR A 129 0.39 14.33 -5.54
C THR A 129 -0.08 14.74 -4.14
N GLY A 130 -1.18 14.15 -3.65
CA GLY A 130 -1.68 14.37 -2.29
C GLY A 130 -0.68 13.89 -1.23
N LEU A 131 -0.17 12.65 -1.37
CA LEU A 131 0.84 12.09 -0.46
C LEU A 131 2.16 12.87 -0.49
N ALA A 132 2.57 13.38 -1.65
CA ALA A 132 3.75 14.24 -1.75
C ALA A 132 3.57 15.54 -0.94
N THR A 133 2.40 16.16 -1.04
CA THR A 133 2.07 17.38 -0.27
C THR A 133 2.03 17.11 1.23
N GLU A 134 1.43 15.99 1.65
CA GLU A 134 1.40 15.58 3.05
C GLU A 134 2.81 15.33 3.62
N LYS A 135 3.67 14.66 2.84
CA LYS A 135 5.07 14.43 3.21
C LYS A 135 5.84 15.73 3.41
N ASP A 136 5.63 16.73 2.54
CA ASP A 136 6.28 18.03 2.67
C ASP A 136 5.80 18.78 3.92
N ASN A 137 4.51 18.69 4.26
CA ASN A 137 3.96 19.26 5.49
C ASN A 137 4.54 18.58 6.74
N LEU A 138 4.57 17.24 6.77
CA LEU A 138 5.17 16.50 7.88
C LEU A 138 6.66 16.80 8.06
N THR A 139 7.37 17.06 6.96
CA THR A 139 8.79 17.46 7.02
C THR A 139 8.94 18.83 7.69
N LYS A 140 8.10 19.81 7.33
CA LYS A 140 8.08 21.13 7.97
C LYS A 140 7.71 21.05 9.45
N ASP A 141 6.70 20.25 9.80
CA ASP A 141 6.28 20.06 11.19
C ASP A 141 7.41 19.43 12.02
N LYS A 142 8.12 18.45 11.47
CA LYS A 142 9.29 17.84 12.12
C LYS A 142 10.40 18.87 12.35
N GLU A 143 10.69 19.74 11.38
CA GLU A 143 11.67 20.81 11.54
C GLU A 143 11.27 21.80 12.64
N ASN A 144 10.00 22.18 12.68
CA ASN A 144 9.46 23.08 13.71
C ASN A 144 9.54 22.46 15.11
N LEU A 145 9.07 21.20 15.27
CA LEU A 145 9.18 20.47 16.53
C LEU A 145 10.62 20.31 17.00
N THR A 146 11.56 20.13 16.07
CA THR A 146 13.00 20.08 16.40
C THR A 146 13.50 21.41 16.94
N LYS A 147 13.06 22.54 16.37
CA LYS A 147 13.40 23.89 16.87
C LYS A 147 12.76 24.15 18.24
N ASP A 148 11.50 23.78 18.42
CA ASP A 148 10.78 23.93 19.69
C ASP A 148 11.44 23.11 20.80
N LEU A 149 11.82 21.86 20.51
CA LEU A 149 12.53 21.00 21.43
C LEU A 149 13.89 21.58 21.84
N SER A 150 14.65 22.11 20.88
CA SER A 150 15.93 22.78 21.16
C SER A 150 15.74 23.99 22.07
N THR A 151 14.73 24.81 21.78
CA THR A 151 14.38 26.00 22.57
C THR A 151 13.97 25.63 23.99
N ALA A 152 13.10 24.63 24.15
CA ALA A 152 12.66 24.13 25.44
C ALA A 152 13.84 23.55 26.26
N LYS A 153 14.76 22.84 25.61
CA LYS A 153 15.98 22.32 26.27
C LYS A 153 16.84 23.46 26.81
N THR A 154 17.11 24.49 26.01
CA THR A 154 17.86 25.66 26.47
C THR A 154 17.16 26.38 27.63
N GLN A 155 15.83 26.53 27.58
CA GLN A 155 15.08 27.13 28.68
C GLN A 155 15.14 26.29 29.96
N ALA A 156 15.07 24.97 29.85
CA ALA A 156 15.20 24.05 30.99
C ALA A 156 16.59 24.14 31.64
N GLU A 157 17.65 24.17 30.83
CA GLU A 157 19.02 24.36 31.30
C GLU A 157 19.19 25.70 32.03
N GLN A 158 18.69 26.80 31.46
CA GLN A 158 18.70 28.12 32.10
C GLN A 158 17.93 28.14 33.43
N THR A 159 16.77 27.48 33.48
CA THR A 159 15.94 27.42 34.69
C THR A 159 16.62 26.59 35.78
N SER A 160 17.23 25.46 35.41
CA SER A 160 18.02 24.63 36.34
C SER A 160 19.21 25.41 36.93
N GLN A 161 19.89 26.21 36.10
CA GLN A 161 20.99 27.06 36.57
C GLN A 161 20.49 28.14 37.56
N LYS A 162 19.40 28.85 37.22
CA LYS A 162 18.77 29.84 38.11
C LYS A 162 18.30 29.23 39.42
N LEU A 163 17.76 28.01 39.40
CA LEU A 163 17.33 27.30 40.60
C LEU A 163 18.52 27.05 41.54
N LYS A 164 19.64 26.54 41.03
CA LYS A 164 20.87 26.33 41.81
C LYS A 164 21.40 27.64 42.41
N GLU A 165 21.40 28.73 41.63
CA GLU A 165 21.80 30.05 42.13
C GLU A 165 20.88 30.56 43.24
N LEU A 166 19.56 30.34 43.10
CA LEU A 166 18.58 30.73 44.10
C LEU A 166 18.73 29.90 45.39
N GLU A 167 18.91 28.58 45.28
CA GLU A 167 19.19 27.69 46.42
C GLU A 167 20.45 28.12 47.17
N GLN A 168 21.54 28.44 46.44
CA GLN A 168 22.77 28.96 47.06
C GLN A 168 22.55 30.29 47.78
N ARG A 169 21.82 31.23 47.17
CA ARG A 169 21.49 32.52 47.80
C ARG A 169 20.57 32.36 49.00
N HIS A 170 19.72 31.34 49.02
CA HIS A 170 18.74 31.12 50.09
C HIS A 170 19.28 30.25 51.24
N ALA A 171 20.35 29.47 51.03
CA ALA A 171 20.97 28.63 52.06
C ALA A 171 21.29 29.36 53.39
N PRO A 172 21.80 30.61 53.40
CA PRO A 172 22.02 31.35 54.65
C PRO A 172 20.73 31.68 55.41
N TYR A 173 19.62 31.91 54.70
CA TYR A 173 18.33 32.25 55.30
C TYR A 173 17.64 31.01 55.90
N GLN A 174 17.72 29.85 55.26
CA GLN A 174 17.17 28.60 55.81
C GLN A 174 17.80 28.24 57.16
N LYS A 175 19.12 28.40 57.26
CA LYS A 175 19.85 28.21 58.53
C LYS A 175 19.42 29.24 59.59
N LEU A 176 19.08 30.48 59.17
CA LEU A 176 18.72 31.58 60.08
C LEU A 176 17.30 31.39 60.62
N GLU A 177 16.40 30.92 59.76
CA GLU A 177 15.05 30.49 60.11
C GLU A 177 15.09 29.31 61.09
N LYS A 178 15.93 28.30 60.83
CA LYS A 178 16.13 27.17 61.75
C LYS A 178 16.61 27.66 63.12
N LEU A 179 17.63 28.52 63.15
CA LEU A 179 18.16 29.10 64.39
C LEU A 179 17.06 29.81 65.20
N TYR A 180 16.24 30.63 64.54
CA TYR A 180 15.15 31.33 65.21
C TYR A 180 14.06 30.40 65.74
N LYS A 181 13.71 29.37 64.96
CA LYS A 181 12.73 28.37 65.38
C LYS A 181 13.19 27.64 66.64
N VAL A 182 14.43 27.16 66.66
CA VAL A 182 14.99 26.46 67.83
C VAL A 182 15.07 27.42 69.03
N PHE A 183 15.46 28.69 68.81
CA PHE A 183 15.44 29.71 69.86
C PHE A 183 14.06 29.88 70.49
N LEU A 184 13.01 30.01 69.67
CA LEU A 184 11.63 30.17 70.16
C LEU A 184 11.17 29.02 71.04
N GLU A 185 11.63 27.79 70.77
CA GLU A 185 11.27 26.60 71.54
C GLU A 185 11.90 26.54 72.93
N VAL A 186 13.03 27.22 73.13
CA VAL A 186 13.80 27.18 74.39
C VAL A 186 13.92 28.54 75.09
N LYS A 187 13.35 29.61 74.51
CA LYS A 187 13.47 30.98 75.03
C LYS A 187 13.03 31.11 76.48
N ASP A 188 12.06 30.31 76.93
CA ASP A 188 11.53 30.33 78.30
C ASP A 188 12.51 29.76 79.33
N ARG A 189 13.53 29.02 78.88
CA ARG A 189 14.63 28.52 79.72
C ARG A 189 15.80 29.50 79.81
N LEU A 190 15.82 30.52 78.96
CA LEU A 190 16.89 31.52 78.92
C LEU A 190 16.52 32.70 79.82
N ASN A 191 17.25 32.88 80.91
CA ASN A 191 17.04 34.00 81.83
C ASN A 191 17.97 35.17 81.50
N PHE A 192 17.92 35.67 80.26
CA PHE A 192 18.68 36.86 79.85
C PHE A 192 17.74 38.03 79.59
N ASN A 193 18.13 39.22 80.03
CA ASN A 193 17.32 40.43 79.86
C ASN A 193 16.98 40.74 78.39
N PHE A 194 17.85 40.37 77.44
CA PHE A 194 17.64 40.61 76.02
C PHE A 194 16.61 39.67 75.38
N VAL A 195 16.29 38.52 76.00
CA VAL A 195 15.34 37.53 75.46
C VAL A 195 13.94 38.12 75.37
N ALA A 196 13.55 38.98 76.32
CA ALA A 196 12.27 39.67 76.33
C ALA A 196 12.09 40.65 75.16
N THR A 197 13.19 41.13 74.57
CA THR A 197 13.22 42.14 73.51
C THR A 197 13.68 41.58 72.17
N THR A 198 13.93 40.27 72.08
CA THR A 198 14.41 39.63 70.85
C THR A 198 13.24 39.36 69.91
N HIS A 199 13.17 40.07 68.78
CA HIS A 199 12.09 39.96 67.79
C HIS A 199 12.52 39.33 66.46
N SER A 200 13.83 39.12 66.27
CA SER A 200 14.40 38.49 65.10
C SER A 200 15.67 37.70 65.43
N THR A 201 16.11 36.84 64.51
CA THR A 201 17.40 36.15 64.62
C THR A 201 18.59 37.11 64.67
N MET A 202 18.49 38.26 63.99
CA MET A 202 19.54 39.28 64.00
C MET A 202 19.67 39.92 65.38
N ASP A 203 18.55 40.20 66.06
CA ASP A 203 18.56 40.76 67.42
C ASP A 203 19.17 39.77 68.42
N LEU A 204 18.87 38.48 68.25
CA LEU A 204 19.47 37.39 69.04
C LEU A 204 20.98 37.36 68.85
N ILE A 205 21.46 37.30 67.61
CA ILE A 205 22.90 37.25 67.29
C ILE A 205 23.60 38.52 67.79
N ALA A 206 23.03 39.70 67.55
CA ALA A 206 23.60 40.97 67.99
C ALA A 206 23.71 41.06 69.51
N SER A 207 22.69 40.60 70.25
CA SER A 207 22.71 40.56 71.71
C SER A 207 23.79 39.63 72.23
N VAL A 208 23.92 38.42 71.65
CA VAL A 208 24.97 37.48 72.04
C VAL A 208 26.37 38.02 71.71
N LEU A 209 26.56 38.66 70.55
CA LEU A 209 27.83 39.25 70.15
C LEU A 209 28.26 40.43 71.05
N SER A 210 27.31 41.14 71.67
CA SER A 210 27.63 42.29 72.53
C SER A 210 28.47 41.92 73.75
N ASP A 211 28.29 40.70 74.28
CA ASP A 211 29.14 40.10 75.32
C ASP A 211 29.18 38.57 75.14
N SER A 212 29.89 38.14 74.11
CA SER A 212 29.94 36.74 73.70
C SER A 212 30.46 35.82 74.80
N LYS A 213 31.36 36.32 75.66
CA LYS A 213 31.87 35.59 76.81
C LYS A 213 30.73 35.27 77.79
N TYR A 214 30.00 36.29 78.24
CA TYR A 214 28.95 36.10 79.22
C TYR A 214 27.80 35.23 78.70
N TYR A 215 27.33 35.51 77.49
CA TYR A 215 26.12 34.88 76.96
C TYR A 215 26.34 33.45 76.48
N LEU A 216 27.46 33.14 75.80
CA LEU A 216 27.75 31.78 75.36
C LEU A 216 28.07 30.86 76.55
N GLU A 217 28.82 31.34 77.55
CA GLU A 217 29.13 30.57 78.77
C GLU A 217 27.86 30.27 79.57
N SER A 218 26.98 31.25 79.70
CA SER A 218 25.69 31.08 80.39
C SER A 218 24.74 30.15 79.64
N LEU A 219 24.67 30.25 78.30
CA LEU A 219 23.89 29.35 77.45
C LEU A 219 24.36 27.91 77.60
N TYR A 220 25.69 27.71 77.59
CA TYR A 220 26.30 26.40 77.78
C TYR A 220 26.00 25.79 79.15
N ASN A 221 26.18 26.57 80.23
CA ASN A 221 25.89 26.11 81.58
C ASN A 221 24.42 25.72 81.73
N LYS A 222 23.52 26.50 81.09
CA LYS A 222 22.09 26.21 81.10
C LYS A 222 21.73 24.98 80.28
N ALA A 223 22.31 24.80 79.10
CA ALA A 223 22.13 23.60 78.29
C ALA A 223 22.59 22.34 79.04
N SER A 224 23.77 22.41 79.67
CA SER A 224 24.33 21.31 80.46
C SER A 224 23.45 20.95 81.66
N GLN A 225 22.85 21.96 82.31
CA GLN A 225 21.90 21.74 83.39
C GLN A 225 20.62 21.07 82.89
N GLU A 226 20.01 21.58 81.81
CA GLU A 226 18.73 21.07 81.30
C GLU A 226 18.86 19.70 80.62
N LEU A 227 20.04 19.33 80.10
CA LEU A 227 20.33 17.99 79.58
C LEU A 227 20.27 16.90 80.66
N SER A 228 20.42 17.26 81.94
CA SER A 228 20.24 16.32 83.05
C SER A 228 18.78 15.98 83.34
N ASP A 229 17.82 16.77 82.83
CA ASP A 229 16.39 16.55 82.99
C ASP A 229 15.84 15.64 81.89
N LYS A 230 15.72 14.35 82.20
CA LYS A 230 15.24 13.31 81.27
C LYS A 230 13.75 13.42 80.90
N ARG A 231 13.00 14.36 81.48
CA ARG A 231 11.56 14.54 81.22
C ARG A 231 11.27 15.56 80.11
N SER A 232 12.31 16.18 79.53
CA SER A 232 12.17 17.30 78.61
C SER A 232 13.22 17.24 77.49
N ASP A 233 12.80 17.45 76.24
CA ASP A 233 13.68 17.57 75.07
C ASP A 233 14.37 18.96 74.98
N LYS A 234 14.05 19.88 75.89
CA LYS A 234 14.60 21.24 75.89
C LYS A 234 16.11 21.31 76.08
N GLY A 235 16.72 20.36 76.79
CA GLY A 235 18.18 20.27 76.91
C GLY A 235 18.85 20.02 75.56
N GLU A 236 18.30 19.11 74.76
CA GLU A 236 18.79 18.79 73.40
C GLU A 236 18.59 19.98 72.46
N LYS A 237 17.45 20.68 72.54
CA LYS A 237 17.18 21.88 71.76
C LYS A 237 18.05 23.08 72.15
N LEU A 238 18.42 23.21 73.43
CA LEU A 238 19.37 24.22 73.89
C LEU A 238 20.78 23.96 73.35
N ALA A 239 21.19 22.69 73.31
CA ALA A 239 22.43 22.27 72.66
C ALA A 239 22.40 22.58 71.15
N GLU A 240 21.29 22.27 70.47
CA GLU A 240 21.09 22.62 69.05
C GLU A 240 21.11 24.14 68.82
N LEU A 241 20.46 24.92 69.68
CA LEU A 241 20.49 26.38 69.63
C LEU A 241 21.91 26.91 69.74
N PHE A 242 22.67 26.39 70.70
CA PHE A 242 24.06 26.80 70.94
C PHE A 242 24.93 26.51 69.71
N ASP A 243 24.84 25.30 69.15
CA ASP A 243 25.61 24.91 67.97
C ASP A 243 25.24 25.75 66.73
N LEU A 244 23.94 26.03 66.53
CA LEU A 244 23.47 26.92 65.46
C LEU A 244 23.97 28.35 65.65
N LEU A 245 23.88 28.92 66.86
CA LEU A 245 24.38 30.28 67.16
C LEU A 245 25.89 30.39 66.92
N PHE A 246 26.63 29.37 67.35
CA PHE A 246 28.08 29.31 67.19
C PHE A 246 28.48 29.33 65.71
N GLU A 247 27.77 28.58 64.86
CA GLU A 247 28.01 28.56 63.40
C GLU A 247 27.88 29.96 62.77
N TYR A 248 26.98 30.80 63.28
CA TYR A 248 26.72 32.16 62.79
C TYR A 248 27.69 33.22 63.30
N ILE A 249 28.06 33.13 64.58
CA ILE A 249 28.86 34.17 65.25
C ILE A 249 30.27 34.25 64.68
N LYS A 250 30.88 33.12 64.28
CA LYS A 250 32.23 33.01 63.68
C LYS A 250 33.27 33.99 64.26
N ASP A 251 33.17 34.27 65.56
CA ASP A 251 34.05 35.19 66.27
C ASP A 251 35.47 34.61 66.21
N SER A 252 36.44 35.37 65.71
CA SER A 252 37.82 34.90 65.54
C SER A 252 38.51 34.56 66.86
N LYS A 253 37.93 34.95 67.99
CA LYS A 253 38.41 34.57 69.32
C LYS A 253 37.91 33.20 69.73
N PHE A 254 36.86 32.67 69.11
CA PHE A 254 36.29 31.35 69.38
C PHE A 254 36.65 30.35 68.27
N GLU A 255 37.48 29.36 68.58
CA GLU A 255 37.83 28.29 67.63
C GLU A 255 37.19 26.95 68.04
N ARG A 256 36.61 26.25 67.05
CA ARG A 256 36.16 24.86 67.26
C ARG A 256 37.38 23.96 67.26
N LEU A 257 37.60 23.23 68.36
CA LEU A 257 38.70 22.27 68.43
C LEU A 257 38.48 21.14 67.41
N LYS A 258 39.45 20.89 66.52
CA LYS A 258 39.41 19.75 65.57
C LYS A 258 39.61 18.43 66.31
N GLU A 259 39.03 17.35 65.80
CA GLU A 259 39.26 15.98 66.29
C GLU A 259 40.76 15.65 66.32
N PRO A 260 41.32 15.13 67.44
CA PRO A 260 42.64 14.52 67.43
C PRO A 260 42.57 13.13 66.78
N SER A 261 43.37 12.90 65.73
CA SER A 261 43.51 11.63 64.99
C SER A 261 44.25 10.52 65.75
N ALA A 262 44.33 10.61 67.08
CA ALA A 262 45.07 9.69 67.94
C ALA A 262 44.27 9.45 69.22
N TYR A 263 43.24 8.61 69.13
CA TYR A 263 42.54 8.11 70.30
C TYR A 263 43.24 6.84 70.80
N ASP A 264 44.03 6.99 71.85
CA ASP A 264 44.64 5.88 72.59
C ASP A 264 43.56 5.18 73.44
N HIS A 265 43.31 3.93 73.12
CA HIS A 265 42.24 3.07 73.64
C HIS A 265 42.64 2.35 74.95
N THR A 266 43.81 2.65 75.53
CA THR A 266 44.30 2.00 76.74
C THR A 266 44.09 2.79 78.04
N CYS A 267 43.65 4.04 77.98
CA CYS A 267 43.13 4.78 79.13
C CYS A 267 41.62 4.52 79.33
N LYS A 268 41.25 3.39 79.93
CA LYS A 268 39.85 3.10 80.34
C LYS A 268 39.46 4.09 81.45
N LYS A 269 38.33 4.83 81.38
CA LYS A 269 36.95 4.45 81.05
C LYS A 269 36.12 5.62 80.47
N LEU A 270 35.46 5.43 79.31
CA LEU A 270 33.99 5.43 79.08
C LEU A 270 33.63 5.47 77.56
N TYR A 271 32.91 4.44 77.10
CA TYR A 271 32.55 4.08 75.72
C TYR A 271 31.45 4.95 75.07
N PRO A 272 31.40 5.13 73.73
CA PRO A 272 30.13 5.36 73.06
C PRO A 272 29.30 4.07 73.08
N GLU A 273 28.30 3.96 73.95
CA GLU A 273 27.33 2.86 73.90
C GLU A 273 25.98 3.40 73.40
N GLN A 274 25.48 2.81 72.32
CA GLN A 274 24.05 2.79 72.01
C GLN A 274 23.46 1.59 72.76
N ASN A 275 22.27 1.73 73.36
CA ASN A 275 21.55 0.59 73.92
C ASN A 275 20.70 -0.12 72.85
N THR A 276 20.16 -1.29 73.18
CA THR A 276 19.35 -2.18 72.31
C THR A 276 18.06 -1.56 71.75
N SER A 277 17.77 -0.28 72.02
CA SER A 277 16.61 0.48 71.53
C SER A 277 16.96 1.62 70.56
N GLY A 278 18.23 1.81 70.19
CA GLY A 278 18.65 2.78 69.16
C GLY A 278 18.64 4.25 69.61
N LYS A 279 18.54 4.54 70.90
CA LYS A 279 18.55 5.91 71.44
C LYS A 279 19.97 6.37 71.79
N MET A 280 20.28 7.64 71.49
CA MET A 280 21.57 8.28 71.81
C MET A 280 21.73 8.48 73.33
N GLN A 281 22.87 8.06 73.90
CA GLN A 281 23.13 8.15 75.35
C GLN A 281 24.22 9.15 75.72
N ARG A 282 24.86 9.80 74.74
CA ARG A 282 25.93 10.75 75.00
C ARG A 282 25.93 11.83 73.93
N VAL A 283 25.83 13.08 74.36
CA VAL A 283 26.00 14.24 73.48
C VAL A 283 27.36 14.83 73.78
N VAL A 284 28.28 14.69 72.82
CA VAL A 284 29.60 15.32 72.90
C VAL A 284 29.48 16.72 72.32
N LEU A 285 29.31 17.72 73.19
CA LEU A 285 29.47 19.12 72.81
C LEU A 285 30.98 19.39 72.66
N ARG A 286 31.46 19.37 71.42
CA ARG A 286 32.89 19.49 71.09
C ARG A 286 33.40 20.87 71.52
N GLY A 287 34.44 20.85 72.36
CA GLY A 287 35.01 22.00 73.04
C GLY A 287 35.46 23.14 72.13
N TYR A 288 35.23 24.35 72.63
CA TYR A 288 35.63 25.59 72.01
C TYR A 288 36.75 26.23 72.84
N THR A 289 37.71 26.88 72.19
CA THR A 289 38.72 27.73 72.85
C THR A 289 38.33 29.19 72.67
N TYR A 290 38.50 30.00 73.70
CA TYR A 290 38.42 31.46 73.61
C TYR A 290 39.81 32.05 73.83
N ASP A 291 40.35 32.76 72.85
CA ASP A 291 41.67 33.43 72.92
C ASP A 291 42.80 32.49 73.38
N LYS A 292 42.88 31.31 72.74
CA LYS A 292 43.87 30.24 73.00
C LYS A 292 43.82 29.63 74.41
N LYS A 293 42.82 29.98 75.22
CA LYS A 293 42.50 29.29 76.47
C LYS A 293 41.34 28.33 76.22
N ILE A 294 41.45 27.09 76.70
CA ILE A 294 40.35 26.13 76.64
C ILE A 294 39.22 26.68 77.49
N ALA A 295 38.11 27.07 76.86
CA ALA A 295 36.97 27.57 77.58
C ALA A 295 36.19 26.40 78.19
N CYS A 296 36.12 25.24 77.52
CA CYS A 296 35.49 24.03 78.07
C CYS A 296 36.06 22.73 77.48
N TYR A 297 36.29 21.72 78.32
CA TYR A 297 36.10 20.32 77.97
C TYR A 297 35.09 19.74 78.95
N THR A 298 33.98 19.20 78.45
CA THR A 298 33.13 18.37 79.30
C THR A 298 32.40 17.36 78.43
N ILE A 299 32.64 16.08 78.73
CA ILE A 299 31.80 14.99 78.29
C ILE A 299 30.60 15.00 79.25
N VAL A 300 29.42 15.33 78.74
CA VAL A 300 28.19 15.20 79.52
C VAL A 300 27.70 13.76 79.34
N ASP A 301 27.77 12.99 80.41
CA ASP A 301 27.20 11.65 80.47
C ASP A 301 25.69 11.81 80.73
N MET A 302 24.83 11.42 79.79
CA MET A 302 23.37 11.63 79.92
C MET A 302 22.74 10.63 80.91
N GLY A 303 23.53 9.69 81.45
CA GLY A 303 23.11 8.67 82.41
C GLY A 303 22.07 7.69 81.84
N SER A 304 21.94 6.52 82.48
CA SER A 304 21.04 5.42 82.10
C SER A 304 19.56 5.79 81.92
#